data_AF-S3L6L5-F1
#
_entry.id   AF-S3L6L5-F1
#
_cell.length_a   1.000
_cell.length_b   1.000
_cell.length_c   1.000
_cell.angle_alpha   90.00
_cell.angle_beta   90.00
_cell.angle_gamma   90.00
#
_symmetry.space_group_name_H-M   'P 1'
#
loop_
_entity.id
_entity.type
_entity.pdbx_description
1 polymer ?
#
loop_
_entity_poly.entity_id
_entity_poly.type
_entity_poly.pdbx_seq_one_letter_code
_entity_poly.pdbx_strand_id
1 'polypeptide(L)'
;MEQISANIKKKLYDKLLKKEQETGVSQSKIIEEALIQYLTQEPVAEATNPAEDKSELYAVQFVKNRGRSIRSFALENGLEYITFFKSITGVTKPTYEMMFRLRNVIPPSWWVTSTAEAKPEQKYFTGPDDYRIVRKHSAGYKHLEPLTYSWCAKNGINYDQLYNLKTRKTFGFPSYSIIRALRHWIDPDLWFIYEKRQE
;
A
#
# COMPACT_ATOMS: atom_id res chain seq x y z
N MET A 1 -22.87 11.81 -16.32
CA MET A 1 -22.22 11.90 -14.99
C MET A 1 -21.43 13.20 -14.77
N GLU A 2 -20.88 13.82 -15.83
CA GLU A 2 -20.12 15.08 -15.73
C GLU A 2 -20.93 16.27 -15.20
N GLN A 3 -22.19 16.43 -15.63
CA GLN A 3 -23.09 17.50 -15.18
C GLN A 3 -23.42 17.45 -13.68
N ILE A 4 -23.50 16.24 -13.10
CA ILE A 4 -23.75 16.05 -11.67
C ILE A 4 -22.51 16.44 -10.86
N SER A 5 -21.33 16.08 -11.36
CA SER A 5 -20.05 16.48 -10.75
C SER A 5 -19.85 18.00 -10.78
N ALA A 6 -20.15 18.66 -11.90
CA ALA A 6 -20.07 20.12 -12.02
C ALA A 6 -21.00 20.86 -11.05
N ASN A 7 -22.24 20.36 -10.86
CA ASN A 7 -23.21 20.98 -9.96
C ASN A 7 -22.88 20.81 -8.46
N ILE A 8 -22.24 19.70 -8.07
CA ILE A 8 -21.77 19.49 -6.70
C ILE A 8 -20.58 20.42 -6.40
N LYS A 9 -19.67 20.59 -7.38
CA LYS A 9 -18.48 21.44 -7.27
C LYS A 9 -18.82 22.92 -7.07
N LYS A 10 -19.78 23.46 -7.82
CA LYS A 10 -20.22 24.86 -7.70
C LYS A 10 -20.87 25.15 -6.34
N LYS A 11 -21.73 24.26 -5.85
CA LYS A 11 -22.40 24.41 -4.55
C LYS A 11 -21.43 24.42 -3.35
N LEU A 12 -20.31 23.70 -3.44
CA LEU A 12 -19.29 23.68 -2.39
C LEU A 12 -18.53 25.02 -2.32
N TYR A 13 -18.16 25.57 -3.48
CA TYR A 13 -17.51 26.87 -3.60
C TYR A 13 -18.40 28.01 -3.09
N ASP A 14 -19.68 28.04 -3.50
CA ASP A 14 -20.63 29.08 -3.07
C ASP A 14 -20.87 29.07 -1.55
N LYS A 15 -20.86 27.89 -0.92
CA LYS A 15 -20.98 27.75 0.55
C LYS A 15 -19.75 28.28 1.29
N LEU A 16 -18.56 28.15 0.73
CA LEU A 16 -17.32 28.63 1.34
C LEU A 16 -17.25 30.15 1.29
N LEU A 17 -17.56 30.76 0.14
CA LEU A 17 -17.67 32.22 -0.01
C LEU A 17 -18.64 32.83 1.00
N LYS A 18 -19.79 32.20 1.20
CA LYS A 18 -20.79 32.67 2.17
C LYS A 18 -20.26 32.63 3.62
N LYS A 19 -19.52 31.57 3.97
CA LYS A 19 -18.94 31.41 5.31
C LYS A 19 -17.81 32.42 5.58
N GLU A 20 -17.11 32.88 4.55
CA GLU A 20 -16.08 33.91 4.66
C GLU A 20 -16.66 35.32 4.83
N GLN A 21 -17.77 35.61 4.14
CA GLN A 21 -18.54 36.83 4.38
C GLN A 21 -19.04 36.90 5.82
N GLU A 22 -19.34 35.75 6.44
CA GLU A 22 -19.80 35.64 7.83
C GLU A 22 -18.64 35.73 8.86
N THR A 23 -17.42 35.35 8.49
CA THR A 23 -16.30 35.18 9.45
C THR A 23 -15.17 36.20 9.30
N GLY A 24 -15.12 36.95 8.19
CA GLY A 24 -14.14 38.01 7.94
C GLY A 24 -12.69 37.52 7.72
N VAL A 25 -12.44 36.22 7.75
CA VAL A 25 -11.13 35.61 7.53
C VAL A 25 -11.07 35.07 6.11
N SER A 26 -10.24 35.68 5.26
CA SER A 26 -10.07 35.24 3.87
C SER A 26 -9.25 33.95 3.80
N GLN A 27 -9.96 32.82 3.78
CA GLN A 27 -9.41 31.52 3.37
C GLN A 27 -9.59 31.27 1.86
N SER A 28 -10.34 32.14 1.19
CA SER A 28 -10.80 31.99 -0.19
C SER A 28 -9.65 31.91 -1.15
N LYS A 29 -8.62 32.76 -1.05
CA LYS A 29 -7.51 32.73 -1.99
C LYS A 29 -6.69 31.43 -1.93
N ILE A 30 -6.44 30.91 -0.74
CA ILE A 30 -5.68 29.65 -0.57
C ILE A 30 -6.51 28.46 -1.07
N ILE A 31 -7.81 28.48 -0.79
CA ILE A 31 -8.73 27.43 -1.21
C ILE A 31 -9.04 27.54 -2.71
N GLU A 32 -9.13 28.75 -3.26
CA GLU A 32 -9.33 29.07 -4.68
C GLU A 32 -8.10 28.66 -5.48
N GLU A 33 -6.89 28.98 -5.02
CA GLU A 33 -5.66 28.48 -5.63
C GLU A 33 -5.63 26.95 -5.61
N ALA A 34 -5.97 26.31 -4.48
CA ALA A 34 -6.04 24.85 -4.38
C ALA A 34 -7.16 24.23 -5.25
N LEU A 35 -8.31 24.89 -5.36
CA LEU A 35 -9.43 24.46 -6.21
C LEU A 35 -9.09 24.63 -7.67
N ILE A 36 -8.52 25.77 -8.08
CA ILE A 36 -8.03 26.00 -9.43
C ILE A 36 -6.98 24.95 -9.76
N GLN A 37 -6.01 24.69 -8.87
CA GLN A 37 -5.01 23.64 -9.06
C GLN A 37 -5.66 22.25 -9.23
N TYR A 38 -6.71 21.95 -8.48
CA TYR A 38 -7.48 20.71 -8.59
C TYR A 38 -8.39 20.65 -9.84
N LEU A 39 -8.83 21.80 -10.34
CA LEU A 39 -9.72 21.95 -11.50
C LEU A 39 -8.97 22.05 -12.84
N THR A 40 -7.74 22.57 -12.84
CA THR A 40 -6.84 22.68 -14.01
C THR A 40 -5.88 21.52 -14.11
N GLN A 41 -5.82 20.64 -13.09
CA GLN A 41 -5.31 19.31 -13.31
C GLN A 41 -6.19 18.66 -14.39
N GLU A 42 -5.65 18.54 -15.61
CA GLU A 42 -6.11 17.51 -16.55
C GLU A 42 -6.30 16.23 -15.72
N PRO A 43 -7.37 15.45 -15.95
CA PRO A 43 -7.62 14.23 -15.20
C PRO A 43 -6.30 13.48 -15.18
N VAL A 44 -5.65 13.45 -14.01
CA VAL A 44 -4.36 12.80 -13.84
C VAL A 44 -4.60 11.43 -14.39
N ALA A 45 -4.03 11.14 -15.57
CA ALA A 45 -4.26 9.90 -16.28
C ALA A 45 -4.10 8.80 -15.24
N GLU A 46 -5.22 8.21 -14.82
CA GLU A 46 -5.42 7.51 -13.55
C GLU A 46 -4.13 6.89 -13.07
N ALA A 47 -3.33 7.62 -12.27
CA ALA A 47 -1.89 7.38 -12.05
C ALA A 47 -1.46 6.04 -12.64
N THR A 48 -1.23 6.00 -13.96
CA THR A 48 -1.45 4.81 -14.83
C THR A 48 -1.49 3.56 -13.98
N ASN A 49 -2.68 2.98 -13.73
CA ASN A 49 -2.79 1.59 -13.28
C ASN A 49 -1.68 0.87 -14.03
N PRO A 50 -0.59 0.40 -13.38
CA PRO A 50 0.52 -0.15 -14.13
C PRO A 50 -0.11 -1.24 -14.97
N ALA A 51 -0.08 -1.06 -16.30
CA ALA A 51 -0.88 -1.82 -17.25
C ALA A 51 -0.88 -3.25 -16.76
N GLU A 52 -2.06 -3.80 -16.41
CA GLU A 52 -2.17 -5.03 -15.61
C GLU A 52 -1.09 -6.01 -16.04
N ASP A 53 -0.02 -6.06 -15.25
CA ASP A 53 1.17 -6.79 -15.67
C ASP A 53 0.78 -8.26 -15.60
N LYS A 54 0.42 -8.83 -16.76
CA LYS A 54 -0.01 -10.23 -16.91
C LYS A 54 1.12 -11.19 -16.58
N SER A 55 2.33 -10.67 -16.39
CA SER A 55 3.42 -11.39 -15.76
C SER A 55 2.98 -12.07 -14.47
N GLU A 56 3.50 -13.26 -14.25
CA GLU A 56 3.33 -13.95 -13.00
C GLU A 56 4.17 -13.25 -11.90
N LEU A 57 3.70 -13.26 -10.64
CA LEU A 57 4.52 -12.80 -9.51
C LEU A 57 5.58 -13.85 -9.15
N TYR A 58 6.76 -13.42 -8.69
CA TYR A 58 7.82 -14.35 -8.29
C TYR A 58 7.39 -15.35 -7.21
N ALA A 59 6.51 -14.96 -6.29
CA ALA A 59 5.94 -15.87 -5.29
C ALA A 59 5.19 -17.04 -5.93
N VAL A 60 4.41 -16.78 -6.98
CA VAL A 60 3.63 -17.80 -7.70
C VAL A 60 4.56 -18.74 -8.48
N GLN A 61 5.53 -18.15 -9.19
CA GLN A 61 6.53 -18.92 -9.93
C GLN A 61 7.33 -19.85 -8.99
N PHE A 62 7.72 -19.36 -7.81
CA PHE A 62 8.43 -20.16 -6.80
C PHE A 62 7.61 -21.37 -6.33
N VAL A 63 6.32 -21.16 -6.03
CA VAL A 63 5.45 -22.26 -5.56
C VAL A 63 5.25 -23.30 -6.66
N LYS A 64 5.10 -22.89 -7.92
CA LYS A 64 4.99 -23.81 -9.06
C LYS A 64 6.28 -24.62 -9.29
N ASN A 65 7.44 -23.97 -9.15
CA ASN A 65 8.75 -24.59 -9.43
C ASN A 65 9.29 -25.48 -8.29
N ARG A 66 8.66 -25.47 -7.11
CA ARG A 66 9.04 -26.32 -5.96
C ARG A 66 8.82 -27.82 -6.19
N GLY A 67 8.18 -28.22 -7.30
CA GLY A 67 7.96 -29.63 -7.67
C GLY A 67 6.96 -30.38 -6.78
N ARG A 68 6.33 -29.70 -5.82
CA ARG A 68 5.28 -30.22 -4.93
C ARG A 68 3.94 -29.58 -5.28
N SER A 69 2.85 -30.28 -5.00
CA SER A 69 1.52 -29.68 -5.18
C SER A 69 1.35 -28.44 -4.29
N ILE A 70 0.54 -27.45 -4.73
CA ILE A 70 0.22 -26.25 -3.93
C ILE A 70 -0.33 -26.64 -2.56
N ARG A 71 -1.11 -27.73 -2.50
CA ARG A 71 -1.64 -28.29 -1.25
C ARG A 71 -0.55 -28.77 -0.32
N SER A 72 0.41 -29.56 -0.83
CA SER A 72 1.55 -30.04 -0.06
C SER A 72 2.37 -28.87 0.50
N PHE A 73 2.64 -27.86 -0.35
CA PHE A 73 3.34 -26.66 0.07
C PHE A 73 2.61 -25.92 1.20
N ALA A 74 1.29 -25.76 1.11
CA ALA A 74 0.50 -25.09 2.14
C ALA A 74 0.58 -25.83 3.49
N LEU A 75 0.39 -27.15 3.48
CA LEU A 75 0.41 -27.98 4.69
C LEU A 75 1.78 -27.99 5.36
N GLU A 76 2.86 -28.10 4.58
CA GLU A 76 4.24 -28.06 5.08
C GLU A 76 4.58 -26.74 5.79
N ASN A 77 3.92 -25.64 5.41
CA ASN A 77 4.13 -24.31 5.98
C ASN A 77 3.02 -23.89 6.96
N GLY A 78 2.17 -24.82 7.40
CA GLY A 78 1.12 -24.55 8.39
C GLY A 78 0.08 -23.53 7.92
N LEU A 79 -0.25 -23.54 6.62
CA LEU A 79 -1.25 -22.67 6.01
C LEU A 79 -2.53 -23.44 5.67
N GLU A 80 -3.66 -22.76 5.79
CA GLU A 80 -4.93 -23.28 5.29
C GLU A 80 -4.90 -23.28 3.75
N TYR A 81 -5.14 -24.46 3.17
CA TYR A 81 -4.94 -24.71 1.74
C TYR A 81 -5.80 -23.81 0.85
N ILE A 82 -7.09 -23.66 1.12
CA ILE A 82 -8.02 -22.91 0.26
C ILE A 82 -7.63 -21.42 0.23
N THR A 83 -7.29 -20.87 1.39
CA THR A 83 -6.86 -19.48 1.57
C THR A 83 -5.53 -19.23 0.87
N PHE A 84 -4.56 -20.15 1.02
CA PHE A 84 -3.28 -20.06 0.32
C PHE A 84 -3.46 -20.20 -1.19
N PHE A 85 -4.26 -21.16 -1.64
CA PHE A 85 -4.57 -21.39 -3.06
C PHE A 85 -5.18 -20.14 -3.70
N LYS A 86 -6.21 -19.54 -3.08
CA LYS A 86 -6.81 -18.29 -3.57
C LYS A 86 -5.81 -17.14 -3.62
N SER A 87 -4.90 -17.06 -2.66
CA SER A 87 -3.89 -16.01 -2.61
C SER A 87 -2.82 -16.18 -3.68
N ILE A 88 -2.30 -17.39 -3.88
CA ILE A 88 -1.25 -17.68 -4.85
C ILE A 88 -1.77 -17.70 -6.30
N THR A 89 -3.06 -17.93 -6.50
CA THR A 89 -3.70 -17.87 -7.83
C THR A 89 -4.25 -16.48 -8.17
N GLY A 90 -4.08 -15.51 -7.27
CA GLY A 90 -4.54 -14.13 -7.47
C GLY A 90 -6.04 -13.90 -7.29
N VAL A 91 -6.81 -14.93 -6.90
CA VAL A 91 -8.25 -14.80 -6.58
C VAL A 91 -8.46 -13.86 -5.38
N THR A 92 -7.56 -13.91 -4.40
CA THR A 92 -7.55 -13.00 -3.26
C THR A 92 -6.16 -12.38 -3.08
N LYS A 93 -6.10 -11.17 -2.53
CA LYS A 93 -4.82 -10.57 -2.13
C LYS A 93 -4.25 -11.35 -0.93
N PRO A 94 -2.94 -11.64 -0.87
CA PRO A 94 -2.34 -12.27 0.30
C PRO A 94 -2.47 -11.35 1.51
N THR A 95 -2.68 -11.93 2.69
CA THR A 95 -2.71 -11.19 3.94
C THR A 95 -1.29 -10.93 4.43
N TYR A 96 -1.12 -9.89 5.26
CA TYR A 96 0.16 -9.65 5.93
C TYR A 96 0.60 -10.88 6.76
N GLU A 97 -0.35 -11.52 7.45
CA GLU A 97 -0.07 -12.74 8.23
C GLU A 97 0.48 -13.87 7.34
N MET A 98 -0.08 -14.08 6.16
CA MET A 98 0.41 -15.11 5.23
C MET A 98 1.83 -14.79 4.75
N MET A 99 2.06 -13.55 4.32
CA MET A 99 3.39 -13.09 3.91
C MET A 99 4.40 -13.20 5.05
N PHE A 100 3.99 -12.88 6.28
CA PHE A 100 4.82 -12.99 7.48
C PHE A 100 5.20 -14.44 7.78
N ARG A 101 4.24 -15.37 7.79
CA ARG A 101 4.49 -16.80 8.03
C ARG A 101 5.46 -17.39 7.01
N LEU A 102 5.33 -16.96 5.75
CA LEU A 102 6.14 -17.44 4.66
C LEU A 102 7.45 -16.67 4.45
N ARG A 103 7.73 -15.59 5.18
CA ARG A 103 8.86 -14.68 4.87
C ARG A 103 10.21 -15.39 4.68
N ASN A 104 10.48 -16.42 5.47
CA ASN A 104 11.73 -17.20 5.38
C ASN A 104 11.76 -18.22 4.23
N VAL A 105 10.64 -18.45 3.56
CA VAL A 105 10.47 -19.41 2.46
C VAL A 105 10.19 -18.69 1.13
N ILE A 106 9.38 -17.64 1.16
CA ILE A 106 9.04 -16.74 0.06
C ILE A 106 9.25 -15.30 0.55
N PRO A 107 10.27 -14.60 0.07
CA PRO A 107 10.51 -13.20 0.42
C PRO A 107 9.26 -12.32 0.18
N PRO A 108 8.88 -11.43 1.11
CA PRO A 108 7.78 -10.48 0.94
C PRO A 108 7.81 -9.70 -0.37
N SER A 109 8.99 -9.30 -0.84
CA SER A 109 9.20 -8.64 -2.13
C SER A 109 8.67 -9.47 -3.31
N TRP A 110 8.82 -10.79 -3.27
CA TRP A 110 8.34 -11.67 -4.35
C TRP A 110 6.81 -11.74 -4.47
N TRP A 111 6.08 -11.32 -3.43
CA TRP A 111 4.62 -11.24 -3.47
C TRP A 111 4.10 -10.01 -4.20
N VAL A 112 4.94 -9.00 -4.42
CA VAL A 112 4.52 -7.73 -5.04
C VAL A 112 5.34 -7.36 -6.27
N THR A 113 6.36 -8.15 -6.59
CA THR A 113 7.21 -7.98 -7.78
C THR A 113 6.87 -9.02 -8.84
N SER A 114 6.63 -8.51 -10.04
CA SER A 114 6.35 -9.29 -11.25
C SER A 114 7.63 -9.95 -11.80
N THR A 115 7.47 -11.06 -12.51
CA THR A 115 8.56 -11.73 -13.24
C THR A 115 9.07 -10.96 -14.46
N ALA A 116 8.38 -9.90 -14.88
CA ALA A 116 8.87 -8.94 -15.87
C ALA A 116 9.81 -7.89 -15.25
N GLU A 117 9.76 -7.70 -13.93
CA GLU A 117 10.69 -6.86 -13.18
C GLU A 117 11.96 -7.66 -12.82
N ALA A 118 13.04 -6.97 -12.44
CA ALA A 118 14.24 -7.65 -11.95
C ALA A 118 13.94 -8.43 -10.66
N LYS A 119 14.43 -9.68 -10.57
CA LYS A 119 14.20 -10.54 -9.41
C LYS A 119 14.78 -9.89 -8.15
N PRO A 120 13.97 -9.62 -7.11
CA PRO A 120 14.48 -9.09 -5.85
C PRO A 120 15.41 -10.09 -5.16
N GLU A 121 16.50 -9.57 -4.60
CA GLU A 121 17.38 -10.35 -3.74
C GLU A 121 16.65 -10.82 -2.49
N GLN A 122 16.94 -12.05 -2.07
CA GLN A 122 16.40 -12.60 -0.84
C GLN A 122 17.13 -12.01 0.37
N LYS A 123 16.35 -11.46 1.31
CA LYS A 123 16.88 -10.95 2.58
C LYS A 123 16.68 -11.94 3.73
N TYR A 124 17.54 -11.83 4.73
CA TYR A 124 17.38 -12.53 6.00
C TYR A 124 16.47 -11.70 6.92
N PHE A 125 15.39 -12.32 7.40
CA PHE A 125 14.42 -11.64 8.26
C PHE A 125 14.82 -11.81 9.73
N THR A 126 14.79 -10.71 10.48
CA THR A 126 15.07 -10.67 11.92
C THR A 126 13.86 -10.14 12.68
N GLY A 127 13.60 -10.66 13.87
CA GLY A 127 12.50 -10.19 14.74
C GLY A 127 11.71 -11.33 15.38
N PRO A 128 10.67 -11.00 16.16
CA PRO A 128 9.81 -12.01 16.79
C PRO A 128 9.04 -12.82 15.75
N ASP A 129 8.72 -14.07 16.07
CA ASP A 129 7.84 -14.93 15.25
C ASP A 129 6.34 -14.66 15.46
N ASP A 130 6.01 -13.68 16.31
CA ASP A 130 4.65 -13.20 16.47
C ASP A 130 4.39 -12.02 15.55
N TYR A 131 3.60 -12.23 14.49
CA TYR A 131 3.21 -11.17 13.57
C TYR A 131 2.46 -10.04 14.27
N ARG A 132 1.82 -10.30 15.43
CA ARG A 132 1.11 -9.30 16.25
C ARG A 132 2.05 -8.28 16.90
N ILE A 133 3.36 -8.58 16.92
CA ILE A 133 4.36 -7.82 17.67
C ILE A 133 5.17 -6.88 16.75
N VAL A 134 4.97 -5.60 17.08
CA VAL A 134 5.66 -4.33 16.75
C VAL A 134 5.94 -3.88 15.32
N ARG A 135 4.86 -3.43 14.67
CA ARG A 135 4.86 -2.50 13.52
C ARG A 135 5.78 -1.27 13.63
N LYS A 136 5.84 -0.57 14.79
CA LYS A 136 6.67 0.64 14.94
C LYS A 136 8.18 0.36 14.98
N HIS A 137 8.55 -0.92 15.07
CA HIS A 137 9.94 -1.36 15.07
C HIS A 137 10.31 -2.05 13.76
N SER A 138 9.38 -2.17 12.80
CA SER A 138 9.79 -2.60 11.46
C SER A 138 10.58 -1.50 10.78
N ALA A 139 11.64 -1.88 10.07
CA ALA A 139 12.46 -0.93 9.31
C ALA A 139 11.59 -0.14 8.33
N GLY A 140 10.61 -0.79 7.69
CA GLY A 140 9.68 -0.16 6.74
C GLY A 140 8.87 0.99 7.34
N TYR A 141 8.60 0.99 8.65
CA TYR A 141 7.91 2.09 9.30
C TYR A 141 8.76 3.36 9.37
N LYS A 142 10.08 3.26 9.56
CA LYS A 142 10.98 4.43 9.53
C LYS A 142 10.97 5.12 8.17
N HIS A 143 10.86 4.33 7.10
CA HIS A 143 10.74 4.87 5.75
C HIS A 143 9.41 5.58 5.48
N LEU A 144 8.39 5.40 6.33
CA LEU A 144 7.15 6.17 6.21
C LEU A 144 7.33 7.61 6.70
N GLU A 145 8.13 7.85 7.73
CA GLU A 145 8.24 9.13 8.41
C GLU A 145 8.42 10.32 7.43
N PRO A 146 9.36 10.29 6.47
CA PRO A 146 9.57 11.41 5.53
C PRO A 146 8.46 11.59 4.49
N LEU A 147 7.52 10.64 4.33
CA LEU A 147 6.48 10.71 3.30
C LEU A 147 5.36 11.69 3.68
N THR A 148 5.35 12.88 3.10
CA THR A 148 4.37 13.95 3.40
C THR A 148 3.09 13.86 2.56
N TYR A 149 2.10 14.70 2.88
CA TYR A 149 0.92 14.91 2.03
C TYR A 149 1.30 15.33 0.60
N SER A 150 2.21 16.30 0.46
CA SER A 150 2.69 16.77 -0.84
C SER A 150 3.37 15.66 -1.64
N TRP A 151 4.13 14.79 -0.97
CA TRP A 151 4.69 13.60 -1.59
C TRP A 151 3.61 12.63 -2.09
N CYS A 152 2.57 12.37 -1.28
CA CYS A 152 1.46 11.51 -1.69
C CYS A 152 0.74 12.05 -2.93
N ALA A 153 0.43 13.35 -2.95
CA ALA A 153 -0.23 14.01 -4.08
C ALA A 153 0.61 13.88 -5.36
N LYS A 154 1.93 14.10 -5.27
CA LYS A 154 2.84 13.98 -6.42
C LYS A 154 2.94 12.55 -6.98
N ASN A 155 2.81 11.54 -6.13
CA ASN A 155 3.03 10.13 -6.50
C ASN A 155 1.72 9.33 -6.63
N GLY A 156 0.55 9.99 -6.62
CA GLY A 156 -0.75 9.33 -6.75
C GLY A 156 -1.09 8.36 -5.60
N ILE A 157 -0.46 8.53 -4.43
CA ILE A 157 -0.69 7.68 -3.26
C ILE A 157 -1.84 8.25 -2.43
N ASN A 158 -2.77 7.38 -2.01
CA ASN A 158 -3.86 7.77 -1.14
C ASN A 158 -3.32 8.21 0.24
N TYR A 159 -3.41 9.52 0.53
CA TYR A 159 -2.93 10.09 1.78
C TYR A 159 -3.68 9.52 2.99
N ASP A 160 -4.99 9.30 2.93
CA ASP A 160 -5.75 8.77 4.06
C ASP A 160 -5.25 7.37 4.45
N GLN A 161 -4.88 6.54 3.48
CA GLN A 161 -4.30 5.22 3.77
C GLN A 161 -2.92 5.34 4.42
N LEU A 162 -2.06 6.25 3.93
CA LEU A 162 -0.76 6.52 4.55
C LEU A 162 -0.90 7.16 5.93
N TYR A 163 -1.83 8.08 6.10
CA TYR A 163 -2.11 8.77 7.35
C TYR A 163 -2.66 7.79 8.39
N ASN A 164 -3.61 6.93 8.01
CA ASN A 164 -4.14 5.88 8.88
C ASN A 164 -3.06 4.87 9.27
N LEU A 165 -2.18 4.54 8.32
CA LEU A 165 -0.97 3.80 8.61
C LEU A 165 -0.19 4.59 9.68
N LYS A 166 0.30 5.80 9.42
CA LYS A 166 1.11 6.59 10.37
C LYS A 166 0.48 6.80 11.77
N THR A 167 -0.82 7.11 11.85
CA THR A 167 -1.45 7.67 13.06
C THR A 167 -2.25 6.69 13.92
N ARG A 168 -2.70 5.56 13.36
CA ARG A 168 -3.58 4.54 13.99
C ARG A 168 -4.94 5.05 14.48
N LYS A 169 -6.02 4.46 13.92
CA LYS A 169 -7.27 4.24 14.68
C LYS A 169 -7.67 2.78 14.82
N THR A 170 -7.07 1.85 14.09
CA THR A 170 -7.41 0.41 14.17
C THR A 170 -6.19 -0.46 13.84
N PHE A 171 -6.18 -1.68 14.38
CA PHE A 171 -5.09 -2.67 14.43
C PHE A 171 -4.52 -3.19 13.09
N GLY A 172 -4.21 -2.32 12.12
CA GLY A 172 -3.78 -2.76 10.79
C GLY A 172 -2.27 -2.82 10.58
N PHE A 173 -1.74 -3.99 10.24
CA PHE A 173 -0.53 -4.13 9.43
C PHE A 173 -0.71 -3.39 8.09
N PRO A 174 0.38 -3.01 7.38
CA PRO A 174 0.21 -2.53 6.01
C PRO A 174 -0.52 -3.60 5.20
N SER A 175 -1.61 -3.21 4.54
CA SER A 175 -2.33 -4.11 3.66
C SER A 175 -1.44 -4.44 2.44
N TYR A 176 -1.72 -5.56 1.78
CA TYR A 176 -1.06 -5.90 0.52
C TYR A 176 -1.08 -4.74 -0.49
N SER A 177 -2.22 -4.06 -0.62
CA SER A 177 -2.37 -2.93 -1.53
C SER A 177 -1.39 -1.79 -1.19
N ILE A 178 -1.18 -1.54 0.11
CA ILE A 178 -0.23 -0.51 0.57
C ILE A 178 1.22 -0.94 0.36
N ILE A 179 1.57 -2.20 0.68
CA ILE A 179 2.92 -2.72 0.42
C ILE A 179 3.22 -2.62 -1.08
N ARG A 180 2.29 -3.05 -1.93
CA ARG A 180 2.44 -3.00 -3.39
C ARG A 180 2.52 -1.57 -3.92
N ALA A 181 1.71 -0.66 -3.39
CA ALA A 181 1.74 0.75 -3.79
C ALA A 181 3.07 1.41 -3.40
N LEU A 182 3.59 1.13 -2.20
CA LEU A 182 4.82 1.73 -1.71
C LEU A 182 6.11 1.03 -2.18
N ARG A 183 6.01 -0.09 -2.91
CA ARG A 183 7.16 -0.98 -3.19
C ARG A 183 8.33 -0.33 -3.93
N HIS A 184 8.07 0.74 -4.70
CA HIS A 184 9.11 1.48 -5.42
C HIS A 184 9.91 2.45 -4.53
N TRP A 185 9.43 2.71 -3.31
CA TRP A 185 10.04 3.63 -2.36
C TRP A 185 10.43 2.98 -1.04
N ILE A 186 9.72 1.93 -0.65
CA ILE A 186 9.99 1.13 0.53
C ILE A 186 10.09 -0.31 0.07
N ASP A 187 11.27 -0.87 0.21
CA ASP A 187 11.49 -2.29 -0.06
C ASP A 187 10.50 -3.13 0.77
N PRO A 188 9.67 -3.98 0.13
CA PRO A 188 8.65 -4.77 0.81
C PRO A 188 9.16 -5.61 1.98
N ASP A 189 10.41 -6.06 1.92
CA ASP A 189 11.01 -6.91 2.95
C ASP A 189 11.23 -6.15 4.26
N LEU A 190 11.40 -4.82 4.19
CA LEU A 190 11.61 -3.97 5.37
C LEU A 190 10.39 -3.93 6.29
N TRP A 191 9.19 -4.25 5.79
CA TRP A 191 8.01 -4.39 6.63
C TRP A 191 8.12 -5.55 7.63
N PHE A 192 9.01 -6.52 7.36
CA PHE A 192 9.16 -7.78 8.09
C PHE A 192 10.52 -7.91 8.80
N ILE A 193 11.36 -6.87 8.75
CA ILE A 193 12.63 -6.77 9.48
C ILE A 193 12.40 -5.85 10.67
N TYR A 194 12.62 -6.36 11.88
CA TYR A 194 12.39 -5.62 13.12
C TYR A 194 13.72 -5.28 13.78
N GLU A 195 13.90 -4.01 14.12
CA GLU A 195 15.06 -3.57 14.90
C GLU A 195 14.91 -4.02 16.35
N LYS A 196 15.99 -4.56 16.93
CA LYS A 196 16.04 -4.85 18.37
C LYS A 196 15.83 -3.52 19.12
N ARG A 197 14.97 -3.53 20.15
CA ARG A 197 14.98 -2.43 21.12
C ARG A 197 16.40 -2.34 21.69
N GLN A 198 16.99 -1.15 21.65
CA GLN A 198 17.94 -0.79 22.69
C GLN A 198 17.12 -0.76 23.99
N GLU A 199 17.41 -1.71 24.88
CA GLU A 199 16.90 -1.70 26.25
C GLU A 199 17.50 -0.53 27.03
#